data_AF-A0A376L5T2-F1
#
_entry.id   AF-A0A376L5T2-F1
#
_cell.length_a   1.000
_cell.length_b   1.000
_cell.length_c   1.000
_cell.angle_alpha   90.00
_cell.angle_beta   90.00
_cell.angle_gamma   90.00
#
_symmetry.space_group_name_H-M   'P 1'
#
loop_
_entity.id
_entity.type
_entity.pdbx_description
1 polymer ?
#
loop_
_entity_poly.entity_id
_entity_poly.type
_entity_poly.pdbx_seq_one_letter_code
_entity_poly.pdbx_strand_id
1 'polypeptide(L)' 'MIDLETMGKNPDAPIISIGAIFFDPQTGDMGPEFSKTIDLETAGGVIGSGHH' A
#
# COMPACT_ATOMS: atom_id res chain seq x y z
N MET A 1 -5.06 9.34 3.53
CA MET A 1 -4.56 9.10 2.16
C MET A 1 -3.62 7.89 2.20
N ILE A 2 -3.65 7.06 1.16
CA ILE A 2 -2.75 5.91 1.01
C ILE A 2 -2.10 6.01 -0.36
N ASP A 3 -0.81 5.74 -0.42
CA ASP A 3 0.00 5.70 -1.62
C ASP A 3 0.80 4.38 -1.66
N LEU A 4 0.87 3.76 -2.85
CA LEU A 4 1.48 2.44 -3.05
C LEU A 4 2.46 2.50 -4.22
N GLU A 5 3.67 2.01 -3.99
CA GLU A 5 4.64 1.75 -5.05
C GLU A 5 4.69 0.25 -5.35
N THR A 6 4.68 -0.09 -6.63
CA THR A 6 4.63 -1.47 -7.12
C THR A 6 5.74 -1.74 -8.13
N MET A 7 6.15 -3.01 -8.25
CA MET A 7 7.17 -3.43 -9.26
C MET A 7 6.62 -3.47 -10.69
N GLY A 8 5.36 -3.14 -10.90
CA GLY A 8 4.69 -3.20 -12.19
C GLY A 8 3.24 -2.70 -12.12
N LYS A 9 2.56 -2.69 -13.26
CA LYS A 9 1.18 -2.19 -13.39
C LYS A 9 0.13 -3.29 -13.45
N ASN A 10 0.55 -4.55 -13.45
CA ASN A 10 -0.37 -5.68 -13.48
C ASN A 10 -1.10 -5.81 -12.13
N PRO A 11 -2.33 -6.35 -12.09
CA PRO A 11 -3.09 -6.50 -10.85
C PRO A 11 -2.40 -7.35 -9.77
N ASP A 12 -1.46 -8.19 -10.17
CA ASP A 12 -0.68 -9.09 -9.31
C ASP A 12 0.75 -8.56 -9.02
N ALA A 13 1.06 -7.32 -9.42
CA ALA A 13 2.37 -6.74 -9.19
C ALA A 13 2.66 -6.60 -7.69
N PRO A 14 3.82 -7.08 -7.19
CA PRO A 14 4.19 -6.91 -5.79
C PRO A 14 4.28 -5.43 -5.38
N ILE A 15 3.75 -5.12 -4.19
CA ILE A 15 3.90 -3.83 -3.53
C ILE A 15 5.28 -3.78 -2.85
N ILE A 16 6.03 -2.70 -3.07
CA ILE A 16 7.36 -2.49 -2.49
C ILE A 16 7.39 -1.42 -1.41
N SER A 17 6.40 -0.53 -1.36
CA SER A 17 6.23 0.41 -0.26
C SER A 17 4.77 0.79 -0.05
N ILE A 18 4.46 1.16 1.20
CA ILE A 18 3.17 1.70 1.60
C ILE A 18 3.44 3.01 2.33
N GLY A 19 2.91 4.11 1.80
CA GLY A 19 2.78 5.39 2.49
C GLY A 19 1.34 5.61 2.92
N ALA A 20 1.13 6.07 4.15
CA ALA A 20 -0.19 6.46 4.62
C ALA A 20 -0.14 7.67 5.55
N ILE A 21 -1.18 8.49 5.50
CA ILE A 21 -1.38 9.61 6.41
C ILE A 21 -2.85 9.70 6.79
N PHE A 22 -3.12 9.94 8.07
CA PHE A 22 -4.48 10.23 8.53
C PHE A 22 -4.89 11.63 8.06
N PHE A 23 -6.11 11.77 7.54
CA PHE A 23 -6.65 13.06 7.13
C PHE A 23 -8.00 13.26 7.82
N ASP A 24 -8.14 14.34 8.58
CA ASP A 24 -9.42 14.76 9.16
C ASP A 24 -10.13 15.70 8.17
N PRO A 25 -11.22 15.26 7.50
CA PRO A 25 -11.91 16.08 6.52
C PRO A 25 -12.73 17.23 7.15
N GLN A 26 -12.97 17.20 8.47
CA GLN A 26 -13.74 18.25 9.15
C GLN A 26 -12.88 19.47 9.43
N THR A 27 -11.61 19.27 9.78
CA THR A 27 -10.66 20.35 10.09
C THR A 27 -9.69 20.62 8.95
N GLY A 28 -9.47 19.64 8.06
CA GLY A 28 -8.43 19.68 7.04
C GLY A 28 -7.05 19.26 7.56
N ASP A 29 -6.96 18.79 8.81
CA ASP A 29 -5.68 18.44 9.42
C ASP A 29 -5.11 17.13 8.89
N MET A 30 -3.79 17.11 8.77
CA MET A 30 -3.01 15.92 8.51
C MET A 30 -2.51 15.35 9.84
N GLY A 31 -2.93 14.14 10.16
CA GLY A 31 -2.57 13.42 11.36
C GLY A 31 -1.31 12.56 11.20
N PRO A 32 -1.17 11.49 11.99
CA PRO A 32 0.01 10.63 11.96
C PRO A 32 0.32 10.05 10.58
N GLU A 33 1.62 9.96 10.30
CA GLU A 33 2.17 9.35 9.10
C GLU A 33 2.64 7.91 9.36
N PHE A 34 2.54 7.08 8.34
CA PHE A 34 3.05 5.72 8.30
C PHE A 34 3.82 5.52 6.99
N SER A 35 5.00 4.93 7.07
CA SER A 35 5.79 4.54 5.91
C SER A 35 6.48 3.21 6.17
N LYS A 36 6.38 2.28 5.22
CA LYS A 36 7.03 0.98 5.32
C LYS A 36 7.46 0.46 3.96
N THR A 37 8.75 0.15 3.83
CA THR A 37 9.30 -0.62 2.72
C THR A 37 9.05 -2.11 2.94
N ILE A 38 8.64 -2.81 1.90
CA ILE A 38 8.41 -4.25 1.93
C ILE A 38 9.65 -4.98 1.42
N ASP A 39 10.17 -5.86 2.25
CA ASP A 39 11.20 -6.81 1.85
C ASP A 39 10.57 -7.93 1.04
N LEU A 40 10.88 -7.98 -0.25
CA LEU A 40 10.36 -8.95 -1.20
C LEU A 40 10.81 -10.38 -0.88
N GLU A 41 11.95 -10.58 -0.20
CA GLU A 41 12.43 -11.92 0.17
C GLU A 41 11.49 -12.60 1.17
N THR A 42 10.76 -11.78 1.95
CA THR A 42 9.78 -12.24 2.95
C THR A 42 8.33 -12.08 2.48
N ALA A 43 8.09 -11.45 1.32
CA ALA A 43 6.76 -11.14 0.81
C ALA A 43 6.12 -12.37 0.13
N GLY A 44 5.70 -13.36 0.92
CA GLY A 44 5.14 -14.63 0.45
C GLY A 44 3.62 -14.67 0.32
N GLY A 45 2.97 -13.61 -0.17
CA GLY A 45 1.51 -13.53 -0.23
C GLY A 45 0.95 -13.28 -1.63
N VAL A 46 0.25 -14.27 -2.20
CA VAL A 46 -0.65 -14.07 -3.35
C VAL A 46 -2.06 -13.92 -2.79
N ILE A 47 -2.66 -12.74 -2.92
CA ILE A 47 -4.11 -12.59 -2.74
C ILE A 47 -4.78 -13.18 -3.99
N GLY A 48 -5.32 -14.39 -3.83
CA GLY A 48 -5.84 -15.21 -4.92
C GLY A 48 -6.80 -14.46 -5.83
N SER A 49 -6.57 -14.57 -7.14
CA SER A 49 -7.52 -14.23 -8.18
C SER A 49 -8.74 -15.14 -8.04
N GLY A 50 -9.78 -14.64 -7.37
CA GLY A 50 -11.10 -15.24 -7.40
C GLY A 50 -11.56 -15.32 -8.86
N HIS A 51 -11.48 -16.52 -9.42
CA HIS A 51 -12.21 -16.88 -10.63
C HIS A 51 -13.71 -16.73 -10.30
N HIS A 52 -14.36 -15.83 -11.01
CA HIS A 52 -15.75 -16.02 -11.43
C HIS A 52 -15.73 -16.71 -12.80
#